data_AF-Q0PUY1-F1
#
_entry.id   AF-Q0PUY1-F1
#
_cell.length_a   1.000
_cell.length_b   1.000
_cell.length_c   1.000
_cell.angle_alpha   90.00
_cell.angle_beta   90.00
_cell.angle_gamma   90.00
#
_symmetry.space_group_name_H-M   'P 1'
#
loop_
_entity.id
_entity.type
_entity.pdbx_description
1 polymer ?
#
loop_
_entity_poly.entity_id
_entity_poly.type
_entity_poly.pdbx_seq_one_letter_code
_entity_poly.pdbx_strand_id
1 'polypeptide(L)' 'LSPNGGDKPTGELAAAIAGAFGSFDKFRAQFHAAATTVQGSGWAALGWDTLGNKLLI' A
#
# COMPACT_ATOMS: atom_id res chain seq x y z
N LEU A 1 10.56 -9.42 0.19
CA LEU A 1 11.42 -8.79 1.21
C LEU A 1 12.86 -8.78 0.70
N SER A 2 13.61 -7.69 0.93
CA SER A 2 15.00 -7.54 0.49
C SER A 2 15.83 -7.03 1.67
N PRO A 3 17.08 -7.50 1.88
CA PRO A 3 17.95 -7.04 2.98
C PRO A 3 18.24 -5.54 2.95
N ASN A 4 18.23 -4.96 1.75
CA ASN A 4 18.44 -3.53 1.51
C ASN A 4 17.15 -2.82 1.07
N GLY A 5 16.00 -3.49 1.22
CA GLY A 5 14.70 -2.89 0.95
C GLY A 5 14.18 -2.13 2.16
N GLY A 6 13.37 -1.11 1.93
CA GLY A 6 12.87 -0.25 3.00
C GLY A 6 12.65 1.18 2.50
N ASP A 7 12.44 2.08 3.45
CA ASP A 7 12.14 3.49 3.20
C ASP A 7 10.88 3.71 2.35
N LYS A 8 10.85 4.80 1.60
CA LYS A 8 9.70 5.21 0.79
C LYS A 8 9.94 4.77 -0.66
N PRO A 9 8.88 4.38 -1.38
CA PRO A 9 8.96 4.19 -2.83
C PRO A 9 9.39 5.49 -3.49
N THR A 10 10.02 5.37 -4.65
CA THR A 10 10.47 6.51 -5.47
C THR A 10 9.81 6.48 -6.85
N GLY A 11 9.89 7.58 -7.59
CA GLY A 11 9.41 7.67 -8.97
C GLY A 11 7.88 7.50 -9.10
N GLU A 12 7.46 6.80 -10.15
CA GLU A 12 6.06 6.63 -10.52
C GLU A 12 5.24 5.93 -9.45
N LEU A 13 5.82 4.94 -8.76
CA LEU A 13 5.13 4.24 -7.66
C LEU A 13 4.84 5.18 -6.49
N ALA A 14 5.78 6.06 -6.15
CA ALA A 14 5.57 7.06 -5.09
C ALA A 14 4.43 8.02 -5.45
N ALA A 15 4.41 8.47 -6.71
CA ALA A 15 3.37 9.34 -7.24
C ALA A 15 2.00 8.63 -7.26
N ALA A 16 1.94 7.37 -7.69
CA ALA A 16 0.72 6.57 -7.71
C ALA A 16 0.16 6.36 -6.30
N ILE A 17 1.02 6.04 -5.32
CA ILE A 17 0.62 5.90 -3.92
C ILE A 17 0.12 7.23 -3.35
N ALA A 18 0.82 8.33 -3.62
CA ALA A 18 0.37 9.66 -3.20
C ALA A 18 -0.96 10.05 -3.87
N GLY A 19 -1.16 9.70 -5.14
CA GLY A 19 -2.41 9.94 -5.87
C GLY A 19 -3.59 9.13 -5.36
N ALA A 20 -3.36 7.85 -5.01
CA ALA A 20 -4.41 6.95 -4.54
C ALA A 20 -4.76 7.14 -3.04
N PHE A 21 -3.75 7.36 -2.20
CA PHE A 21 -3.89 7.36 -0.74
C PHE A 21 -3.58 8.72 -0.09
N GLY A 22 -3.25 9.74 -0.89
CA GLY A 22 -2.89 11.09 -0.46
C GLY A 22 -1.43 11.26 -0.05
N SER A 23 -0.84 10.28 0.64
CA SER A 23 0.59 10.24 0.95
C SER A 23 1.04 8.82 1.29
N PHE A 24 2.35 8.57 1.23
CA PHE A 24 2.91 7.29 1.67
C PHE A 24 2.59 6.99 3.14
N ASP A 25 2.60 8.00 4.01
CA ASP A 25 2.31 7.82 5.43
C ASP A 25 0.83 7.46 5.67
N LYS A 26 -0.09 8.02 4.87
CA LYS A 26 -1.51 7.62 4.88
C LYS A 26 -1.73 6.21 4.35
N PHE A 27 -1.06 5.86 3.25
CA PHE A 27 -1.03 4.49 2.73
C PHE A 27 -0.56 3.51 3.80
N ARG A 28 0.58 3.78 4.46
CA ARG A 28 1.12 2.91 5.51
C ARG A 28 0.15 2.76 6.68
N ALA A 29 -0.53 3.83 7.08
CA ALA A 29 -1.53 3.78 8.14
C ALA A 29 -2.73 2.89 7.76
N GLN A 30 -3.27 3.04 6.55
CA GLN A 30 -4.37 2.20 6.06
C GLN A 30 -3.96 0.74 5.89
N PHE A 31 -2.78 0.47 5.31
CA PHE A 31 -2.25 -0.88 5.13
C PHE A 31 -2.03 -1.58 6.47
N HIS A 32 -1.50 -0.86 7.47
CA HIS A 32 -1.32 -1.38 8.82
C HIS A 32 -2.66 -1.68 9.49
N ALA A 33 -3.66 -0.80 9.35
CA ALA A 33 -4.99 -1.04 9.87
C ALA A 33 -5.65 -2.27 9.22
N ALA A 34 -5.56 -2.41 7.89
CA ALA A 34 -6.07 -3.59 7.18
C ALA A 34 -5.41 -4.87 7.69
N ALA A 35 -4.09 -4.89 7.87
CA ALA A 35 -3.35 -6.06 8.36
C ALA A 35 -3.67 -6.42 9.82
N THR A 36 -3.79 -5.42 10.69
CA THR A 36 -3.96 -5.64 12.15
C THR A 36 -5.39 -5.96 12.56
N THR A 37 -6.38 -5.58 11.75
CA THR A 37 -7.79 -5.82 12.04
C THR A 37 -8.30 -7.17 11.50
N VAL A 38 -7.46 -7.93 10.79
CA VAL A 38 -7.80 -9.30 10.35
C VAL A 38 -8.07 -10.18 11.56
N GLN A 39 -9.26 -10.75 11.62
CA GLN A 39 -9.61 -11.75 12.64
C GLN A 39 -9.18 -13.14 12.19
N GLY A 40 -8.26 -13.75 12.93
CA GLY A 40 -7.69 -15.05 12.59
C GLY A 40 -6.52 -14.93 11.60
N SER A 41 -6.33 -15.96 10.78
CA SER A 41 -5.24 -15.98 9.80
C SER A 41 -5.65 -15.24 8.53
N GLY A 42 -4.85 -14.27 8.10
CA GLY A 42 -5.03 -13.59 6.82
C GLY A 42 -3.90 -12.63 6.49
N TRP A 43 -4.11 -11.83 5.44
CA TRP A 43 -3.08 -10.97 4.84
C TRP A 43 -3.67 -9.63 4.42
N ALA A 44 -2.85 -8.58 4.44
CA ALA A 44 -3.11 -7.34 3.71
C ALA A 44 -2.28 -7.34 2.42
N ALA A 45 -2.86 -6.84 1.33
CA ALA A 45 -2.21 -6.77 0.03
C ALA A 45 -2.38 -5.37 -0.57
N LEU A 46 -1.41 -4.93 -1.36
CA LEU A 46 -1.53 -3.75 -2.22
C LEU A 46 -1.75 -4.24 -3.63
N GLY A 47 -2.88 -3.91 -4.23
CA GLY A 47 -3.29 -4.37 -5.56
C GLY A 47 -3.47 -3.21 -6.55
N TRP A 48 -3.30 -3.53 -7.83
CA TRP A 48 -3.70 -2.66 -8.94
C TRP A 48 -5.01 -3.15 -9.53
N ASP A 49 -6.03 -2.30 -9.53
CA ASP A 49 -7.29 -2.55 -10.21
C ASP A 49 -7.21 -2.05 -11.66
N THR A 50 -7.30 -2.99 -12.59
CA THR A 50 -7.27 -2.72 -14.04
C THR A 50 -8.59 -2.20 -14.59
N LEU A 51 -9.69 -2.28 -13.82
CA LEU A 51 -10.99 -1.74 -14.22
C LEU A 51 -11.10 -0.26 -13.85
N GLY A 52 -10.72 0.09 -12.62
CA GLY A 52 -10.74 1.45 -12.11
C GLY A 52 -9.45 2.25 -12.36
N ASN A 53 -8.39 1.60 -12.84
CA ASN A 53 -7.03 2.14 -12.97
C ASN A 53 -6.55 2.78 -11.66
N LYS A 54 -6.68 2.05 -10.54
CA LYS A 54 -6.40 2.56 -9.19
C LYS A 54 -5.63 1.56 -8.33
N LEU A 55 -4.84 2.10 -7.41
CA LEU A 55 -4.25 1.31 -6.32
C LEU A 55 -5.28 1.13 -5.20
N LEU A 56 -5.35 -0.09 -4.67
CA LEU A 56 -6.25 -0.51 -3.60
C LEU A 56 -5.48 -1.31 -2.55
N ILE A 57 -5.97 -1.28 -1.31
CA ILE A 57 -5.52 -2.13 -0.19
C ILE A 57 -6.65 -3.07 0.17
#